data_AF-A0A087G0Z4-F1
#
_entry.id   AF-A0A087G0Z4-F1
#
_cell.length_a   1.000
_cell.length_b   1.000
_cell.length_c   1.000
_cell.angle_alpha   90.00
_cell.angle_beta   90.00
_cell.angle_gamma   90.00
#
_symmetry.space_group_name_H-M   'P 1'
#
loop_
_entity.id
_entity.type
_entity.pdbx_description
1 polymer ?
#
loop_
_entity_poly.entity_id
_entity_poly.type
_entity_poly.pdbx_seq_one_letter_code
_entity_poly.pdbx_strand_id
1 'polypeptide(L)'
;MSSREQGQGSGYGGATCRHREEIREMRNYLTEIAKLITDRNRNLLTKADLLASFEKWQSNFEKKEIVLSWNDKRPDLMCAPVMQGADDCWAIALSRAISMFLQIIGSDITPPTKDELLNAIDARYLSRRGAIDRLEIAIPYVKNYVGNMIIHRRPALDSDNEEHENYEKCIVRLLAKAPLAIRFESLPSFGSHDWKTMFSPTYEDCQARVYERLYKHDGVLTGVGVELRNGVATDYWEVQESGGEDLGRGGFVRFARHQFIIEEVCELQA
;
A
#
# COMPACT_ATOMS: atom_id res chain seq x y z
N MET A 1 -47.82 -52.36 -11.15
CA MET A 1 -47.96 -51.16 -10.28
C MET A 1 -47.26 -51.51 -8.97
N SER A 2 -46.01 -51.07 -8.80
CA SER A 2 -45.63 -49.86 -8.02
C SER A 2 -45.67 -50.14 -6.51
N SER A 3 -44.68 -49.91 -5.66
CA SER A 3 -43.38 -49.23 -5.74
C SER A 3 -42.49 -49.73 -4.59
N ARG A 4 -41.18 -49.66 -4.78
CA ARG A 4 -40.15 -49.69 -3.71
C ARG A 4 -40.19 -48.39 -2.89
N GLU A 5 -39.92 -48.47 -1.60
CA GLU A 5 -39.34 -47.34 -0.84
C GLU A 5 -37.94 -47.75 -0.34
N GLN A 6 -36.95 -47.00 -0.81
CA GLN A 6 -35.56 -47.04 -0.36
C GLN A 6 -35.39 -45.99 0.75
N GLY A 7 -34.93 -46.42 1.93
CA GLY A 7 -34.46 -45.52 2.97
C GLY A 7 -33.14 -44.86 2.57
N GLN A 8 -33.16 -43.53 2.44
CA GLN A 8 -31.99 -42.71 2.23
C GLN A 8 -31.14 -42.64 3.50
N GLY A 9 -29.90 -43.12 3.42
CA GLY A 9 -28.85 -42.87 4.41
C GLY A 9 -28.34 -41.43 4.33
N SER A 10 -28.26 -40.78 5.48
CA SER A 10 -27.89 -39.37 5.65
C SER A 10 -26.44 -39.08 5.24
N GLY A 11 -26.25 -38.30 4.17
CA GLY A 11 -24.96 -37.77 3.72
C GLY A 11 -24.63 -36.38 4.27
N TYR A 12 -24.77 -36.14 5.58
CA TYR A 12 -24.54 -34.81 6.19
C TYR A 12 -23.26 -34.68 7.04
N GLY A 13 -22.39 -35.70 7.09
CA GLY A 13 -21.18 -35.70 7.93
C GLY A 13 -19.87 -35.24 7.26
N GLY A 14 -19.82 -35.09 5.93
CA GLY A 14 -18.57 -34.88 5.19
C GLY A 14 -18.12 -33.42 5.05
N ALA A 15 -19.07 -32.48 4.94
CA ALA A 15 -18.76 -31.07 4.67
C ALA A 15 -18.22 -30.32 5.90
N THR A 16 -18.70 -30.66 7.11
CA THR A 16 -18.29 -30.04 8.37
C THR A 16 -16.89 -30.48 8.81
N CYS A 17 -16.47 -31.69 8.42
CA CYS A 17 -15.15 -32.22 8.73
C CYS A 17 -14.07 -31.58 7.84
N ARG A 18 -14.29 -31.50 6.52
CA ARG A 18 -13.39 -30.80 5.58
C ARG A 18 -13.18 -29.34 5.95
N HIS A 19 -14.26 -28.64 6.30
CA HIS A 19 -14.18 -27.23 6.67
C HIS A 19 -13.36 -27.00 7.96
N ARG A 20 -13.45 -27.92 8.94
CA ARG A 20 -12.63 -27.85 10.16
C ARG A 20 -11.15 -28.16 9.91
N GLU A 21 -10.87 -29.08 8.99
CA GLU A 21 -9.49 -29.43 8.59
C GLU A 21 -8.83 -28.23 7.89
N GLU A 22 -9.53 -27.60 6.94
CA GLU A 22 -9.10 -26.39 6.21
C GLU A 22 -8.85 -25.21 7.17
N ILE A 23 -9.77 -25.01 8.14
CA ILE A 23 -9.60 -23.99 9.19
C ILE A 23 -8.35 -24.26 10.01
N ARG A 24 -8.07 -25.52 10.35
CA ARG A 24 -6.89 -25.89 11.15
C ARG A 24 -5.60 -25.67 10.38
N GLU A 25 -5.55 -26.07 9.11
CA GLU A 25 -4.39 -25.86 8.24
C GLU A 25 -4.10 -24.37 8.01
N MET A 26 -5.13 -23.56 7.73
CA MET A 26 -4.97 -22.11 7.63
C MET A 26 -4.54 -21.47 8.95
N ARG A 27 -5.04 -21.95 10.09
CA ARG A 27 -4.62 -21.44 11.41
C ARG A 27 -3.15 -21.73 11.68
N ASN A 28 -2.66 -22.90 11.29
CA ASN A 28 -1.26 -23.26 11.39
C ASN A 28 -0.40 -22.39 10.48
N TYR A 29 -0.79 -22.23 9.21
CA TYR A 29 -0.09 -21.39 8.24
C TYR A 29 -0.02 -19.91 8.67
N LEU A 30 -1.12 -19.36 9.17
CA LEU A 30 -1.18 -17.97 9.66
C LEU A 30 -0.42 -17.79 10.98
N THR A 31 -0.36 -18.81 11.84
CA THR A 31 0.48 -18.80 13.04
C THR A 31 1.96 -18.79 12.67
N GLU A 32 2.34 -19.51 11.61
CA GLU A 32 3.69 -19.47 11.04
C GLU A 32 4.00 -18.12 10.40
N ILE A 33 3.07 -17.52 9.65
CA ILE A 33 3.22 -16.15 9.11
C ILE A 33 3.36 -15.13 10.24
N ALA A 34 2.52 -15.21 11.28
CA ALA A 34 2.60 -14.32 12.43
C ALA A 34 3.93 -14.48 13.17
N LYS A 35 4.45 -15.70 13.32
CA LYS A 35 5.79 -15.97 13.87
C LYS A 35 6.88 -15.41 12.96
N LEU A 36 6.83 -15.64 11.65
CA LEU A 36 7.80 -15.15 10.68
C LEU A 36 7.85 -13.62 10.64
N ILE A 37 6.69 -12.96 10.72
CA ILE A 37 6.59 -11.51 10.82
C ILE A 37 7.15 -11.06 12.17
N THR A 38 6.76 -11.68 13.30
CA THR A 38 7.27 -11.31 14.63
C THR A 38 8.80 -11.49 14.74
N ASP A 39 9.35 -12.56 14.18
CA ASP A 39 10.78 -12.88 14.22
C ASP A 39 11.59 -11.99 13.28
N ARG A 40 11.04 -11.62 12.11
CA ARG A 40 11.74 -10.73 11.15
C ARG A 40 11.63 -9.24 11.49
N ASN A 41 10.63 -8.84 12.29
CA ASN A 41 10.25 -7.45 12.49
C ASN A 41 10.11 -7.04 13.96
N ARG A 42 11.13 -7.33 14.78
CA ARG A 42 11.19 -6.92 16.21
C ARG A 42 10.98 -5.43 16.49
N ASN A 43 11.11 -4.56 15.48
CA ASN A 43 10.96 -3.10 15.61
C ASN A 43 9.78 -2.52 14.82
N LEU A 44 8.95 -3.36 14.21
CA LEU A 44 8.09 -2.94 13.11
C LEU A 44 6.60 -2.94 13.48
N LEU A 45 6.22 -3.70 14.50
CA LEU A 45 4.90 -3.74 15.12
C LEU A 45 5.03 -4.31 16.53
N THR A 46 4.15 -3.91 17.46
CA THR A 46 4.10 -4.60 18.75
C THR A 46 3.35 -5.92 18.58
N LYS A 47 3.65 -6.92 19.42
CA LYS A 47 2.90 -8.20 19.46
C LYS A 47 1.38 -8.00 19.60
N ALA A 48 0.96 -6.92 20.24
CA ALA A 48 -0.44 -6.57 20.43
C ALA A 48 -1.15 -6.20 19.11
N ASP A 49 -0.44 -5.51 18.20
CA ASP A 49 -0.98 -5.11 16.90
C ASP A 49 -1.34 -6.31 16.02
N LEU A 50 -0.46 -7.32 15.99
CA LEU A 50 -0.67 -8.54 15.21
C LEU A 50 -1.84 -9.36 15.78
N LEU A 51 -1.95 -9.43 17.11
CA LEU A 51 -3.06 -10.12 17.77
C LEU A 51 -4.40 -9.42 17.51
N ALA A 52 -4.45 -8.09 17.54
CA ALA A 52 -5.65 -7.34 17.23
C ALA A 52 -6.12 -7.53 15.77
N SER A 53 -5.20 -7.48 14.79
CA SER A 53 -5.51 -7.78 13.39
C SER A 53 -5.98 -9.22 13.21
N PHE A 54 -5.39 -10.17 13.95
CA PHE A 54 -5.78 -11.58 13.92
C PHE A 54 -7.15 -11.85 14.56
N GLU A 55 -7.49 -11.18 15.66
CA GLU A 55 -8.81 -11.27 16.30
C GLU A 55 -9.89 -10.66 15.39
N LYS A 56 -9.60 -9.52 14.74
CA LYS A 56 -10.48 -8.90 13.73
C LYS A 56 -10.72 -9.86 12.56
N TRP A 57 -9.70 -10.58 12.11
CA TRP A 57 -9.80 -11.62 11.07
C TRP A 57 -10.60 -12.84 11.54
N GLN A 58 -10.32 -13.38 12.74
CA GLN A 58 -11.07 -14.51 13.31
C GLN A 58 -12.56 -14.19 13.49
N SER A 59 -12.88 -12.95 13.87
CA SER A 59 -14.27 -12.48 14.02
C SER A 59 -15.01 -12.32 12.70
N ASN A 60 -14.29 -12.36 11.56
CA ASN A 60 -14.82 -12.06 10.23
C ASN A 60 -14.28 -13.05 9.19
N PHE A 61 -14.52 -14.34 9.43
CA PHE A 61 -14.00 -15.49 8.68
C PHE A 61 -14.28 -15.46 7.16
N GLU A 62 -15.21 -14.62 6.72
CA GLU A 62 -15.48 -14.36 5.29
C GLU A 62 -14.45 -13.44 4.64
N LYS A 63 -13.78 -12.59 5.41
CA LYS A 63 -12.72 -11.70 4.91
C LYS A 63 -11.41 -12.44 4.83
N LYS A 64 -11.09 -12.94 3.65
CA LYS A 64 -9.81 -13.58 3.29
C LYS A 64 -8.66 -12.56 3.19
N GLU A 65 -8.58 -11.58 4.08
CA GLU A 65 -7.66 -10.45 3.97
C GLU A 65 -7.17 -9.99 5.35
N ILE A 66 -5.87 -9.77 5.48
CA ILE A 66 -5.23 -9.17 6.65
C ILE A 66 -4.54 -7.89 6.18
N VAL A 67 -4.90 -6.76 6.77
CA VAL A 67 -4.28 -5.46 6.49
C VAL A 67 -3.67 -4.86 7.75
N LEU A 68 -2.47 -4.29 7.60
CA LEU A 68 -1.73 -3.52 8.58
C LEU A 68 -1.54 -2.12 7.99
N SER A 69 -2.47 -1.23 8.32
CA SER A 69 -2.54 0.12 7.74
C SER A 69 -2.67 1.18 8.80
N TRP A 70 -2.04 2.33 8.56
CA TRP A 70 -2.25 3.56 9.32
C TRP A 70 -3.69 4.03 9.24
N ASN A 71 -4.40 3.79 8.13
CA ASN A 71 -5.82 4.13 8.00
C ASN A 71 -6.70 3.36 9.01
N ASP A 72 -6.38 2.09 9.24
CA ASP A 72 -7.10 1.27 10.21
C ASP A 72 -6.75 1.61 11.67
N LYS A 73 -5.48 1.95 11.94
CA LYS A 73 -4.96 2.13 13.30
C LYS A 73 -5.06 3.54 13.84
N ARG A 74 -4.82 4.52 12.96
CA ARG A 74 -4.77 5.95 13.26
C ARG A 74 -5.53 6.70 12.16
N PRO A 75 -6.84 6.43 11.99
CA PRO A 75 -7.66 7.16 11.02
C PRO A 75 -7.68 8.67 11.29
N ASP A 76 -7.44 9.08 12.54
CA ASP A 76 -7.28 10.47 12.96
C ASP A 76 -6.12 11.20 12.26
N LEU A 77 -5.08 10.46 11.85
CA LEU A 77 -3.94 11.01 11.12
C LEU A 77 -4.21 11.10 9.61
N MET A 78 -5.14 10.30 9.09
CA MET A 78 -5.36 10.21 7.64
C MET A 78 -6.01 11.50 7.12
N CYS A 79 -5.46 12.02 6.04
CA CYS A 79 -6.07 13.13 5.34
C CYS A 79 -7.32 12.66 4.59
N ALA A 80 -8.33 13.51 4.44
CA ALA A 80 -9.50 13.18 3.64
C ALA A 80 -9.11 12.87 2.17
N PRO A 81 -9.85 11.99 1.47
CA PRO A 81 -9.69 11.82 0.03
C PRO A 81 -9.86 13.15 -0.70
N VAL A 82 -9.03 13.39 -1.71
CA VAL A 82 -9.11 14.60 -2.55
C VAL A 82 -9.08 14.19 -4.00
N MET A 83 -9.77 14.95 -4.83
CA MET A 83 -9.69 14.85 -6.29
C MET A 83 -8.64 15.85 -6.76
N GLN A 84 -7.54 15.39 -7.34
CA GLN A 84 -6.55 16.28 -7.95
C GLN A 84 -7.13 16.96 -9.19
N GLY A 85 -6.75 18.22 -9.39
CA GLY A 85 -7.24 19.02 -10.53
C GLY A 85 -6.28 19.04 -11.72
N ALA A 86 -4.99 18.80 -11.48
CA ALA A 86 -3.94 18.89 -12.48
C ALA A 86 -2.90 17.78 -12.26
N ASP A 87 -1.64 18.02 -12.63
CA ASP A 87 -0.54 17.06 -12.48
C ASP A 87 0.21 17.31 -11.15
N ASP A 88 -0.54 17.66 -10.10
CA ASP A 88 -0.05 18.08 -8.77
C ASP A 88 -0.05 16.96 -7.72
N CYS A 89 -0.17 15.70 -8.15
CA CYS A 89 -0.15 14.51 -7.28
C CYS A 89 1.04 14.47 -6.31
N TRP A 90 2.25 14.87 -6.76
CA TRP A 90 3.46 14.94 -5.93
C TRP A 90 3.30 15.88 -4.74
N ALA A 91 2.66 17.05 -4.94
CA ALA A 91 2.46 18.05 -3.91
C ALA A 91 1.41 17.58 -2.90
N ILE A 92 0.36 16.91 -3.38
CA ILE A 92 -0.66 16.28 -2.53
C ILE A 92 -0.02 15.18 -1.67
N ALA A 93 0.75 14.27 -2.28
CA ALA A 93 1.39 13.17 -1.58
C ALA A 93 2.37 13.66 -0.50
N LEU A 94 3.24 14.63 -0.82
CA LEU A 94 4.18 15.21 0.15
C LEU A 94 3.47 16.00 1.25
N SER A 95 2.50 16.86 0.92
CA SER A 95 1.72 17.62 1.91
C SER A 95 1.06 16.69 2.94
N ARG A 96 0.44 15.61 2.47
CA ARG A 96 -0.16 14.59 3.32
C ARG A 96 0.87 13.87 4.18
N ALA A 97 1.96 13.38 3.58
CA ALA A 97 3.02 12.67 4.32
C ALA A 97 3.66 13.56 5.40
N ILE A 98 3.93 14.84 5.11
CA ILE A 98 4.45 15.81 6.08
C ILE A 98 3.44 16.06 7.20
N SER A 99 2.16 16.28 6.87
CA SER A 99 1.11 16.45 7.88
C SER A 99 1.02 15.28 8.84
N MET A 100 0.99 14.05 8.31
CA MET A 100 0.97 12.84 9.12
C MET A 100 2.23 12.70 9.97
N PHE A 101 3.40 12.95 9.38
CA PHE A 101 4.68 12.87 10.08
C PHE A 101 4.77 13.86 11.25
N LEU A 102 4.41 15.12 11.03
CA LEU A 102 4.41 16.16 12.06
C LEU A 102 3.47 15.84 13.23
N GLN A 103 2.29 15.31 12.93
CA GLN A 103 1.35 14.84 13.95
C GLN A 103 1.89 13.63 14.74
N ILE A 104 2.57 12.69 14.08
CA ILE A 104 3.18 11.51 14.72
C ILE A 104 4.27 11.93 15.72
N ILE A 105 5.10 12.91 15.36
CA ILE A 105 6.18 13.38 16.25
C ILE A 105 5.71 14.44 17.26
N GLY A 106 4.44 14.84 17.23
CA GLY A 106 3.89 15.86 18.12
C GLY A 106 4.49 17.25 17.90
N SER A 107 4.78 17.61 16.64
CA SER A 107 5.31 18.92 16.28
C SER A 107 4.21 19.97 16.19
N ASP A 108 4.52 21.19 16.63
CA ASP A 108 3.64 22.38 16.49
C ASP A 108 3.81 23.08 15.14
N ILE A 109 4.71 22.59 14.27
CA ILE A 109 4.90 23.13 12.91
C ILE A 109 3.60 22.94 12.13
N THR A 110 3.11 24.02 11.51
CA THR A 110 1.95 23.94 10.61
C THR A 110 2.36 23.21 9.33
N PRO A 111 1.70 22.10 8.95
CA PRO A 111 2.04 21.37 7.75
C PRO A 111 1.70 22.18 6.50
N PRO A 112 2.48 22.01 5.41
CA PRO A 112 2.19 22.69 4.16
C PRO A 112 0.94 22.12 3.51
N THR A 113 0.18 22.98 2.85
CA THR A 113 -0.81 22.62 1.83
C THR A 113 -0.12 22.24 0.52
N LYS A 114 -0.85 21.56 -0.37
CA LYS A 114 -0.36 21.28 -1.73
C LYS A 114 -0.01 22.56 -2.51
N ASP A 115 -0.78 23.64 -2.30
CA ASP A 115 -0.61 24.89 -3.04
C ASP A 115 0.64 25.65 -2.56
N GLU A 116 0.95 25.59 -1.26
CA GLU A 116 2.21 26.12 -0.72
C GLU A 116 3.42 25.37 -1.29
N LEU A 117 3.35 24.04 -1.43
CA LEU A 117 4.43 23.27 -2.06
C LEU A 117 4.57 23.60 -3.55
N LEU A 118 3.45 23.69 -4.29
CA LEU A 118 3.46 24.07 -5.71
C LEU A 118 4.07 25.46 -5.92
N ASN A 119 3.65 26.45 -5.12
CA ASN A 119 4.12 27.83 -5.25
C ASN A 119 5.56 28.03 -4.77
N ALA A 120 6.09 27.12 -3.95
CA ALA A 120 7.47 27.17 -3.50
C ALA A 120 8.45 26.76 -4.61
N ILE A 121 8.05 25.88 -5.53
CA ILE A 121 8.93 25.41 -6.61
C ILE A 121 8.98 26.43 -7.76
N ASP A 122 10.18 26.76 -8.21
CA ASP A 122 10.40 27.58 -9.39
C ASP A 122 9.71 26.97 -10.62
N ALA A 123 8.92 27.77 -11.33
CA ALA A 123 8.13 27.37 -12.48
C ALA A 123 8.94 26.67 -13.59
N ARG A 124 10.26 26.89 -13.68
CA ARG A 124 11.13 26.19 -14.64
C ARG A 124 11.25 24.68 -14.39
N TYR A 125 10.93 24.23 -13.18
CA TYR A 125 10.92 22.82 -12.78
C TYR A 125 9.54 22.18 -12.85
N LEU A 126 8.51 22.98 -13.12
CA LEU A 126 7.13 22.54 -13.20
C LEU A 126 6.73 22.37 -14.67
N SER A 127 6.00 21.30 -14.96
CA SER A 127 5.26 21.21 -16.21
C SER A 127 4.18 22.29 -16.25
N ARG A 128 3.62 22.54 -17.44
CA ARG A 128 2.47 23.47 -17.59
C ARG A 128 1.28 23.10 -16.69
N ARG A 129 1.19 21.84 -16.27
CA ARG A 129 0.13 21.30 -15.41
C ARG A 129 0.58 21.09 -13.96
N GLY A 130 1.79 21.50 -13.58
CA GLY A 130 2.30 21.44 -12.21
C GLY A 130 3.06 20.18 -11.84
N ALA A 131 3.38 19.30 -12.79
CA ALA A 131 4.18 18.11 -12.53
C ALA A 131 5.64 18.45 -12.26
N ILE A 132 6.32 17.67 -11.42
CA ILE A 132 7.79 17.70 -11.32
C ILE A 132 8.38 16.37 -11.81
N ASP A 133 9.42 16.48 -12.63
CA ASP A 133 10.13 15.30 -13.15
C ASP A 133 10.88 14.54 -12.05
N ARG A 134 11.29 15.22 -10.97
CA ARG A 134 12.17 14.70 -9.92
C ARG A 134 11.76 15.19 -8.54
N LEU A 135 11.51 14.28 -7.60
CA LEU A 135 11.14 14.64 -6.23
C LEU A 135 12.26 15.40 -5.49
N GLU A 136 13.52 15.26 -5.90
CA GLU A 136 14.64 15.99 -5.27
C GLU A 136 14.47 17.50 -5.33
N ILE A 137 13.75 17.99 -6.35
CA ILE A 137 13.46 19.42 -6.52
C ILE A 137 12.65 19.95 -5.34
N ALA A 138 11.83 19.11 -4.69
CA ALA A 138 11.04 19.49 -3.53
C ALA A 138 11.86 19.51 -2.21
N ILE A 139 13.02 18.83 -2.13
CA ILE A 139 13.81 18.69 -0.89
C ILE A 139 14.08 20.03 -0.18
N PRO A 140 14.59 21.09 -0.87
CA PRO A 140 14.91 22.35 -0.19
C PRO A 140 13.69 22.99 0.47
N TYR A 141 12.50 22.78 -0.10
CA TYR A 141 11.25 23.38 0.40
C TYR A 141 10.62 22.54 1.49
N VAL A 142 10.69 21.21 1.37
CA VAL A 142 10.23 20.26 2.41
C VAL A 142 11.03 20.44 3.70
N LYS A 143 12.32 20.81 3.61
CA LYS A 143 13.19 21.10 4.77
C LYS A 143 12.74 22.26 5.65
N ASN A 144 11.78 23.08 5.21
CA ASN A 144 11.17 24.10 6.06
C ASN A 144 10.22 23.49 7.11
N TYR A 145 9.79 22.24 6.91
CA TYR A 145 8.81 21.56 7.77
C TYR A 145 9.42 20.38 8.52
N VAL A 146 10.42 19.73 7.95
CA VAL A 146 11.10 18.55 8.53
C VAL A 146 12.61 18.76 8.48
N GLY A 147 13.38 18.15 9.39
CA GLY A 147 14.83 18.25 9.38
C GLY A 147 15.48 17.72 8.09
N ASN A 148 14.94 16.63 7.53
CA ASN A 148 15.43 16.09 6.26
C ASN A 148 14.37 15.30 5.47
N MET A 149 14.57 15.22 4.15
CA MET A 149 13.87 14.31 3.26
C MET A 149 14.89 13.47 2.49
N ILE A 150 14.81 12.14 2.62
CA ILE A 150 15.66 11.18 1.92
C ILE A 150 14.80 10.43 0.93
N ILE A 151 15.21 10.40 -0.34
CA ILE A 151 14.53 9.63 -1.39
C ILE A 151 15.29 8.33 -1.61
N HIS A 152 14.64 7.21 -1.29
CA HIS A 152 15.12 5.88 -1.60
C HIS A 152 14.56 5.47 -2.96
N ARG A 153 15.40 4.87 -3.80
CA ARG A 153 15.04 4.47 -5.16
C ARG A 153 15.09 2.97 -5.32
N ARG A 154 14.15 2.46 -6.11
CA ARG A 154 14.15 1.10 -6.59
C ARG A 154 15.43 0.85 -7.40
N PRO A 155 16.07 -0.33 -7.25
CA PRO A 155 17.12 -0.79 -8.15
C PRO A 155 16.66 -0.80 -9.61
N ALA A 156 17.62 -0.85 -10.54
CA ALA A 156 17.31 -0.98 -11.97
C ALA A 156 16.52 -2.29 -12.21
N LEU A 157 15.65 -2.32 -13.22
CA LEU A 157 14.75 -3.48 -13.44
C LEU A 157 15.49 -4.78 -13.79
N ASP A 158 16.73 -4.69 -14.23
CA ASP A 158 17.65 -5.78 -14.54
C ASP A 158 18.59 -6.15 -13.37
N SER A 159 18.42 -5.52 -12.21
CA SER A 159 19.17 -5.83 -11.00
C SER A 159 18.72 -7.15 -10.37
N ASP A 160 19.55 -7.71 -9.49
CA ASP A 160 19.27 -8.98 -8.83
C ASP A 160 18.01 -8.90 -7.95
N ASN A 161 17.23 -9.98 -7.92
CA ASN A 161 16.01 -10.08 -7.11
C ASN A 161 16.24 -9.74 -5.63
N GLU A 162 17.42 -10.06 -5.08
CA GLU A 162 17.75 -9.74 -3.70
C GLU A 162 17.79 -8.23 -3.42
N GLU A 163 18.26 -7.42 -4.37
CA GLU A 163 18.28 -5.96 -4.22
C GLU A 163 16.87 -5.39 -4.16
N HIS A 164 15.97 -5.88 -5.02
CA HIS A 164 14.57 -5.49 -5.01
C HIS A 164 13.87 -5.90 -3.71
N GLU A 165 14.13 -7.11 -3.22
CA GLU A 165 13.61 -7.56 -1.92
C GLU A 165 14.14 -6.71 -0.76
N ASN A 166 15.41 -6.30 -0.81
CA ASN A 166 16.00 -5.43 0.19
C ASN A 166 15.40 -4.01 0.13
N TYR A 167 15.07 -3.52 -1.06
CA TYR A 167 14.34 -2.27 -1.24
C TYR A 167 12.93 -2.34 -0.65
N GLU A 168 12.15 -3.39 -0.94
CA GLU A 168 10.83 -3.56 -0.32
C GLU A 168 10.90 -3.69 1.20
N LYS A 169 11.88 -4.43 1.74
CA LYS A 169 12.11 -4.49 3.20
C LYS A 169 12.45 -3.13 3.78
N CYS A 170 13.17 -2.28 3.05
CA CYS A 170 13.43 -0.89 3.44
C CYS A 170 12.11 -0.11 3.54
N ILE A 171 11.27 -0.17 2.50
CA ILE A 171 9.94 0.47 2.49
C ILE A 171 9.12 0.02 3.70
N VAL A 172 9.05 -1.30 3.96
CA VAL A 172 8.33 -1.85 5.12
C VAL A 172 8.85 -1.23 6.42
N ARG A 173 10.17 -1.18 6.63
CA ARG A 173 10.80 -0.57 7.82
C ARG A 173 10.49 0.91 7.99
N LEU A 174 10.48 1.66 6.89
CA LEU A 174 10.12 3.07 6.90
C LEU A 174 8.63 3.26 7.24
N LEU A 175 7.76 2.43 6.67
CA LEU A 175 6.32 2.53 6.81
C LEU A 175 5.85 2.28 8.24
N ALA A 176 6.59 1.50 9.04
CA ALA A 176 6.28 1.36 10.47
C ALA A 176 6.48 2.62 11.30
N LYS A 177 7.25 3.59 10.80
CA LYS A 177 7.48 4.85 11.51
C LYS A 177 6.42 5.89 11.15
N ALA A 178 6.06 5.98 9.87
CA ALA A 178 5.06 6.90 9.36
C ALA A 178 4.56 6.47 7.96
N PRO A 179 3.37 6.94 7.53
CA PRO A 179 2.97 6.92 6.13
C PRO A 179 4.01 7.61 5.24
N LEU A 180 4.22 7.10 4.03
CA LEU A 180 5.31 7.54 3.15
C LEU A 180 4.76 8.09 1.84
N ALA A 181 5.25 9.25 1.40
CA ALA A 181 5.04 9.64 0.01
C ALA A 181 5.83 8.70 -0.90
N ILE A 182 5.16 8.16 -1.92
CA ILE A 182 5.74 7.25 -2.89
C ILE A 182 5.52 7.78 -4.31
N ARG A 183 6.47 7.44 -5.19
CA ARG A 183 6.37 7.66 -6.62
C ARG A 183 6.38 6.33 -7.35
N PHE A 184 5.57 6.23 -8.39
CA PHE A 184 5.50 5.08 -9.28
C PHE A 184 5.13 5.50 -10.69
N GLU A 185 5.28 4.59 -11.63
CA GLU A 185 4.93 4.82 -13.03
C GLU A 185 3.43 4.60 -13.24
N SER A 186 2.81 5.54 -13.97
CA SER A 186 1.45 5.38 -14.47
C SER A 186 1.46 4.37 -15.62
N LEU A 187 1.24 3.10 -15.29
CA LEU A 187 1.27 2.02 -16.27
C LEU A 187 0.09 2.10 -17.24
N PRO A 188 0.25 1.65 -18.51
CA PRO A 188 -0.83 1.65 -19.49
C PRO A 188 -2.14 1.03 -18.98
N SER A 189 -2.06 -0.09 -18.25
CA SER A 189 -3.24 -0.79 -17.75
C SER A 189 -4.01 -0.04 -16.65
N PHE A 190 -3.42 0.99 -16.01
CA PHE A 190 -4.06 1.80 -14.97
C PHE A 190 -5.39 2.40 -15.45
N GLY A 191 -5.45 2.89 -16.69
CA GLY A 191 -6.65 3.53 -17.25
C GLY A 191 -7.83 2.58 -17.43
N SER A 192 -7.57 1.27 -17.46
CA SER A 192 -8.59 0.22 -17.61
C SER A 192 -8.89 -0.56 -16.33
N HIS A 193 -8.10 -0.33 -15.28
CA HIS A 193 -8.20 -1.08 -14.04
C HIS A 193 -9.39 -0.61 -13.19
N ASP A 194 -10.05 -1.53 -12.48
CA ASP A 194 -11.26 -1.23 -11.72
C ASP A 194 -11.01 -0.57 -10.35
N TRP A 195 -9.76 -0.61 -9.88
CA TRP A 195 -9.24 -0.13 -8.59
C TRP A 195 -9.90 -0.72 -7.33
N LYS A 196 -10.97 -1.48 -7.49
CA LYS A 196 -11.65 -2.22 -6.41
C LYS A 196 -10.88 -3.48 -6.04
N THR A 197 -10.16 -4.02 -7.03
CA THR A 197 -9.25 -5.14 -6.88
C THR A 197 -7.80 -4.68 -6.74
N MET A 198 -6.94 -5.62 -6.36
CA MET A 198 -5.50 -5.38 -6.28
C MET A 198 -4.94 -5.29 -7.69
N PHE A 199 -4.25 -4.19 -7.96
CA PHE A 199 -3.54 -3.98 -9.21
C PHE A 199 -2.27 -4.83 -9.26
N SER A 200 -2.06 -5.52 -10.38
CA SER A 200 -0.81 -6.17 -10.74
C SER A 200 -0.45 -5.77 -12.17
N PRO A 201 0.81 -5.41 -12.46
CA PRO A 201 1.23 -5.08 -13.83
C PRO A 201 0.96 -6.25 -14.77
N THR A 202 0.51 -5.94 -15.98
CA THR A 202 0.39 -6.93 -17.06
C THR A 202 1.74 -7.14 -17.74
N TYR A 203 1.81 -8.11 -18.66
CA TYR A 203 2.99 -8.29 -19.49
C TYR A 203 3.31 -7.04 -20.31
N GLU A 204 2.30 -6.38 -20.86
CA GLU A 204 2.43 -5.15 -21.64
C GLU A 204 2.96 -3.99 -20.79
N ASP A 205 2.52 -3.86 -19.54
CA ASP A 205 3.06 -2.86 -18.62
C ASP A 205 4.55 -3.10 -18.37
N CYS A 206 4.95 -4.35 -18.17
CA CYS A 206 6.35 -4.73 -17.99
C CYS A 206 7.19 -4.40 -19.25
N GLN A 207 6.65 -4.60 -20.45
CA GLN A 207 7.32 -4.20 -21.70
C GLN A 207 7.43 -2.68 -21.80
N ALA A 208 6.34 -1.94 -21.52
CA ALA A 208 6.33 -0.48 -21.58
C ALA A 208 7.36 0.14 -20.63
N ARG A 209 7.53 -0.42 -19.42
CA ARG A 209 8.58 0.01 -18.48
C ARG A 209 10.01 -0.08 -19.03
N VAL A 210 10.26 -1.03 -19.94
CA VAL A 210 11.59 -1.25 -20.53
C VAL A 210 11.81 -0.31 -21.73
N TYR A 211 10.77 -0.08 -22.53
CA TYR A 211 10.91 0.58 -23.84
C TYR A 211 10.41 2.03 -23.88
N GLU A 212 9.62 2.47 -22.90
CA GLU A 212 8.93 3.76 -22.92
C GLU A 212 9.31 4.63 -21.72
N ARG A 213 9.23 5.96 -21.91
CA ARG A 213 9.28 6.91 -20.81
C ARG A 213 7.87 7.13 -20.27
N LEU A 214 7.54 6.44 -19.19
CA LEU A 214 6.22 6.51 -18.57
C LEU A 214 6.06 7.77 -17.71
N TYR A 215 4.81 8.24 -17.63
CA TYR A 215 4.43 9.31 -16.71
C TYR A 215 4.59 8.84 -15.26
N LYS A 216 5.01 9.74 -14.37
CA LYS A 216 5.21 9.45 -12.96
C LYS A 216 4.02 9.97 -12.15
N HIS A 217 3.52 9.16 -11.24
CA HIS A 217 2.42 9.47 -10.36
C HIS A 217 2.86 9.27 -8.91
N ASP A 218 2.25 10.04 -8.01
CA ASP A 218 2.63 10.07 -6.60
C ASP A 218 1.40 9.83 -5.71
N GLY A 219 1.59 9.05 -4.65
CA GLY A 219 0.56 8.72 -3.67
C GLY A 219 1.15 8.59 -2.28
N VAL A 220 0.32 8.25 -1.29
CA VAL A 220 0.80 7.98 0.08
C VAL A 220 0.66 6.51 0.41
N LEU A 221 1.77 5.84 0.66
CA LEU A 221 1.78 4.48 1.17
C LEU A 221 1.33 4.48 2.63
N THR A 222 0.22 3.81 2.92
CA THR A 222 -0.42 3.79 4.26
C THR A 222 -0.39 2.43 4.90
N GLY A 223 -0.14 1.35 4.15
CA GLY A 223 -0.17 0.01 4.74
C GLY A 223 0.42 -1.10 3.89
N VAL A 224 0.49 -2.26 4.51
CA VAL A 224 0.77 -3.56 3.88
C VAL A 224 -0.31 -4.55 4.25
N GLY A 225 -0.62 -5.47 3.36
CA GLY A 225 -1.54 -6.55 3.69
C GLY A 225 -1.29 -7.80 2.87
N VAL A 226 -2.09 -8.82 3.16
CA VAL A 226 -2.10 -10.10 2.48
C VAL A 226 -3.55 -10.46 2.18
N GLU A 227 -3.84 -10.76 0.92
CA GLU A 227 -5.16 -11.23 0.48
C GLU A 227 -5.04 -12.70 0.03
N LEU A 228 -5.93 -13.56 0.52
CA LEU A 228 -6.02 -14.97 0.14
C LEU A 228 -7.14 -15.13 -0.90
N ARG A 229 -6.77 -15.30 -2.17
CA ARG A 229 -7.71 -15.58 -3.26
C ARG A 229 -7.49 -16.98 -3.79
N ASN A 230 -8.55 -17.79 -3.80
CA ASN A 230 -8.52 -19.16 -4.34
C ASN A 230 -7.38 -20.04 -3.77
N GLY A 231 -7.04 -19.86 -2.50
CA GLY A 231 -5.95 -20.61 -1.83
C GLY A 231 -4.55 -20.02 -2.05
N VAL A 232 -4.42 -18.94 -2.82
CA VAL A 232 -3.15 -18.23 -3.05
C VAL A 232 -3.13 -16.95 -2.22
N ALA A 233 -2.11 -16.82 -1.37
CA ALA A 233 -1.84 -15.61 -0.62
C ALA A 233 -1.04 -14.62 -1.49
N THR A 234 -1.50 -13.39 -1.58
CA THR A 234 -0.80 -12.33 -2.30
C THR A 234 -0.63 -11.10 -1.41
N ASP A 235 0.63 -10.72 -1.25
CA ASP A 235 1.04 -9.53 -0.52
C ASP A 235 0.70 -8.27 -1.33
N TYR A 236 0.23 -7.21 -0.67
CA TYR A 236 -0.07 -5.93 -1.31
C TYR A 236 0.35 -4.72 -0.46
N TRP A 237 0.58 -3.61 -1.14
CA TRP A 237 0.69 -2.26 -0.61
C TRP A 237 -0.69 -1.61 -0.59
N GLU A 238 -1.04 -0.92 0.48
CA GLU A 238 -2.20 -0.02 0.52
C GLU A 238 -1.73 1.42 0.32
N VAL A 239 -2.31 2.11 -0.67
CA VAL A 239 -1.90 3.44 -1.08
C VAL A 239 -3.12 4.36 -1.09
N GLN A 240 -3.01 5.49 -0.40
CA GLN A 240 -3.96 6.58 -0.52
C GLN A 240 -3.67 7.41 -1.77
N GLU A 241 -4.65 7.49 -2.64
CA GLU A 241 -4.58 8.17 -3.93
C GLU A 241 -5.17 9.59 -3.88
N SER A 242 -4.97 10.32 -4.98
CA SER A 242 -5.56 11.66 -5.21
C SER A 242 -6.62 11.66 -6.32
N GLY A 243 -7.23 10.51 -6.61
CA GLY A 243 -8.37 10.37 -7.53
C GLY A 243 -9.75 10.50 -6.89
N GLY A 244 -9.85 11.04 -5.67
CA GLY A 244 -11.11 11.18 -4.93
C GLY A 244 -11.57 9.92 -4.19
N GLU A 245 -12.67 10.04 -3.46
CA GLU A 245 -13.20 8.98 -2.58
C GLU A 245 -13.76 7.77 -3.36
N ASP A 246 -14.26 8.00 -4.58
CA ASP A 246 -14.80 6.96 -5.45
C ASP A 246 -13.71 6.05 -6.06
N LEU A 247 -12.43 6.47 -5.98
CA LEU A 247 -11.33 5.65 -6.46
C LEU A 247 -11.03 4.53 -5.46
N GLY A 248 -11.12 3.29 -5.96
CA GLY A 248 -10.84 2.09 -5.18
C GLY A 248 -11.78 1.94 -3.98
N ARG A 249 -11.22 2.05 -2.77
CA ARG A 249 -11.92 1.83 -1.50
C ARG A 249 -11.85 3.08 -0.64
N GLY A 250 -12.67 4.08 -0.94
CA GLY A 250 -12.69 5.35 -0.20
C GLY A 250 -11.45 6.21 -0.48
N GLY A 251 -10.93 6.17 -1.71
CA GLY A 251 -9.68 6.84 -2.10
C GLY A 251 -8.41 6.04 -1.84
N PHE A 252 -8.53 4.77 -1.44
CA PHE A 252 -7.40 3.86 -1.25
C PHE A 252 -7.38 2.77 -2.32
N VAL A 253 -6.21 2.54 -2.90
CA VAL A 253 -5.95 1.49 -3.89
C VAL A 253 -4.96 0.47 -3.33
N ARG A 254 -4.85 -0.67 -4.04
CA ARG A 254 -3.97 -1.77 -3.64
C ARG A 254 -3.05 -2.14 -4.78
N PHE A 255 -1.76 -2.21 -4.49
CA PHE A 255 -0.74 -2.64 -5.45
C PHE A 255 -0.13 -3.96 -5.00
N ALA A 256 -0.08 -4.96 -5.87
CA ALA A 256 0.59 -6.21 -5.57
C ALA A 256 2.07 -5.96 -5.24
N ARG A 257 2.55 -6.57 -4.15
CA ARG A 257 3.96 -6.54 -3.76
C ARG A 257 4.78 -7.46 -4.63
N HIS A 258 6.10 -7.24 -4.65
CA HIS A 258 7.04 -8.00 -5.47
C HIS A 258 6.82 -7.83 -6.99
N GLN A 259 6.11 -6.76 -7.39
CA GLN A 259 5.84 -6.39 -8.79
C GLN A 259 6.55 -5.09 -9.22
N PHE A 260 7.51 -4.62 -8.41
CA PHE A 260 8.40 -3.48 -8.72
C PHE A 260 7.66 -2.18 -9.05
N ILE A 261 6.49 -1.97 -8.44
CA ILE A 261 5.61 -0.83 -8.74
C ILE A 261 6.16 0.48 -8.17
N ILE A 262 6.54 0.47 -6.91
CA ILE A 262 7.08 1.65 -6.22
C ILE A 262 8.49 1.92 -6.73
N GLU A 263 8.70 3.08 -7.34
CA GLU A 263 9.99 3.52 -7.87
C GLU A 263 10.77 4.34 -6.87
N GLU A 264 10.12 5.30 -6.19
CA GLU A 264 10.74 6.12 -5.16
C GLU A 264 9.90 6.13 -3.89
N VAL A 265 10.55 6.22 -2.73
CA VAL A 265 9.89 6.44 -1.44
C VAL A 265 10.61 7.53 -0.66
N CYS A 266 9.82 8.43 -0.07
CA CYS A 266 10.32 9.54 0.72
C CYS A 266 10.31 9.19 2.21
N GLU A 267 11.49 9.14 2.81
CA GLU A 267 11.68 9.13 4.26
C GLU A 267 11.77 10.58 4.77
N LEU A 268 10.91 10.93 5.72
CA LEU A 268 10.94 12.21 6.43
C LEU A 268 11.61 12.02 7.80
N GLN A 269 12.46 12.97 8.18
CA GLN A 269 13.19 12.96 9.45
C GLN A 269 13.01 14.30 10.15
N ALA A 270 12.84 14.25 11.47
CA ALA A 270 12.71 15.43 12.33
C ALA A 270 14.05 16.17 12.44
#